data_AF-A0A820EVH3-F1
#
_entry.id   AF-A0A820EVH3-F1
#
_cell.length_a   1.000
_cell.length_b   1.000
_cell.length_c   1.000
_cell.angle_alpha   90.00
_cell.angle_beta   90.00
_cell.angle_gamma   90.00
#
_symmetry.space_group_name_H-M   'P 1'
#
loop_
_entity.id
_entity.type
_entity.pdbx_description
1 polymer ?
#
loop_
_entity_poly.entity_id
_entity_poly.type
_entity_poly.pdbx_seq_one_letter_code
_entity_poly.pdbx_strand_id
1 'polypeptide(L)'
;MNKLELFCGDTVKLKSRKRRETICSVFSDDSCQDDHIRVNHVIKNNLRVKANDIIFIQGCPHVKYGTRIHVLPIADTLKDTTRNVVQQYLHEYFLDAYRPVRISDIFIVPIKTNITVEFKVIDTEPSPYGIVTPETMIDCQGDPVEREIGESSINEVDFDDIGGMEDIKEILKEF
;
A
#
# COMPACT_ATOMS: atom_id res chain seq x y z
N MET A 1 3.92 -14.10 -15.40
CA MET A 1 2.60 -13.47 -15.66
C MET A 1 1.64 -14.41 -16.40
N ASN A 2 2.04 -15.05 -17.51
CA ASN A 2 1.17 -15.93 -18.32
C ASN A 2 0.41 -17.01 -17.53
N LYS A 3 1.07 -17.68 -16.58
CA LYS A 3 0.43 -18.72 -15.75
C LYS A 3 -0.72 -18.19 -14.87
N LEU A 4 -0.69 -16.91 -14.54
CA LEU A 4 -1.71 -16.24 -13.72
C LEU A 4 -2.72 -15.47 -14.58
N GLU A 5 -2.61 -15.54 -15.92
CA GLU A 5 -3.47 -14.82 -16.87
C GLU A 5 -3.48 -13.29 -16.62
N LEU A 6 -2.33 -12.75 -16.19
CA LEU A 6 -2.14 -11.31 -15.94
C LEU A 6 -1.43 -10.63 -17.12
N PHE A 7 -1.87 -9.42 -17.43
CA PHE A 7 -1.29 -8.54 -18.44
C PHE A 7 -0.64 -7.29 -17.82
N CYS A 8 0.22 -6.62 -18.58
CA CYS A 8 0.84 -5.37 -18.12
C CYS A 8 -0.21 -4.27 -17.93
N GLY A 9 -0.20 -3.64 -16.76
CA GLY A 9 -1.18 -2.64 -16.36
C GLY A 9 -2.38 -3.21 -15.61
N ASP A 10 -2.53 -4.54 -15.54
CA ASP A 10 -3.64 -5.14 -14.80
C ASP A 10 -3.58 -4.79 -13.32
N THR A 11 -4.76 -4.62 -12.74
CA THR A 11 -4.88 -4.39 -11.31
C THR A 11 -4.88 -5.73 -10.58
N VAL A 12 -4.02 -5.86 -9.57
CA VAL A 12 -3.85 -7.05 -8.75
C VAL A 12 -4.03 -6.72 -7.28
N LYS A 13 -4.58 -7.67 -6.53
CA LYS A 13 -4.60 -7.66 -5.08
C LYS A 13 -3.43 -8.47 -4.57
N LEU A 14 -2.59 -7.84 -3.75
CA LEU A 14 -1.54 -8.50 -3.01
C LEU A 14 -2.00 -8.73 -1.58
N LYS A 15 -1.70 -9.91 -1.04
CA LYS A 15 -2.05 -10.30 0.34
C LYS A 15 -0.85 -10.93 1.04
N SER A 16 -0.56 -10.47 2.25
CA SER A 16 0.44 -11.10 3.12
C SER A 16 -0.18 -12.16 4.02
N ARG A 17 0.67 -13.02 4.61
CA ARG A 17 0.25 -14.00 5.63
C ARG A 17 -0.40 -13.33 6.85
N LYS A 18 0.02 -12.10 7.17
CA LYS A 18 -0.51 -11.27 8.25
C LYS A 18 -1.88 -10.64 7.94
N ARG A 19 -2.60 -11.16 6.94
CA ARG A 19 -3.91 -10.67 6.48
C ARG A 19 -3.92 -9.20 6.06
N ARG A 20 -2.76 -8.60 5.76
CA ARG A 20 -2.67 -7.27 5.14
C ARG A 20 -2.86 -7.42 3.64
N GLU A 21 -3.59 -6.46 3.06
CA GLU A 21 -3.92 -6.46 1.64
C GLU A 21 -3.66 -5.07 1.07
N THR A 22 -3.18 -4.99 -0.18
CA THR A 22 -2.98 -3.75 -0.95
C THR A 22 -3.33 -4.02 -2.40
N ILE A 23 -3.74 -2.97 -3.12
CA ILE A 23 -4.02 -3.06 -4.56
C ILE A 23 -2.84 -2.44 -5.32
N CYS A 24 -2.39 -3.09 -6.39
CA CYS A 24 -1.26 -2.63 -7.20
C CYS A 24 -1.54 -2.85 -8.69
N SER A 25 -0.80 -2.13 -9.54
CA SER A 25 -0.73 -2.42 -10.97
C SER A 25 0.48 -3.30 -11.25
N VAL A 26 0.32 -4.34 -12.06
CA VAL A 26 1.41 -5.28 -12.40
C VAL A 26 2.08 -4.89 -13.72
N PHE A 27 3.41 -4.99 -13.77
CA PHE A 27 4.20 -4.77 -14.97
C PHE A 27 5.17 -5.94 -15.17
N SER A 28 5.49 -6.26 -16.42
CA SER A 28 6.50 -7.27 -16.73
C SER A 28 7.90 -6.72 -16.46
N ASP A 29 8.79 -7.60 -15.99
CA ASP A 29 10.21 -7.34 -15.79
C ASP A 29 10.96 -8.63 -16.14
N ASP A 30 11.64 -8.62 -17.29
CA ASP A 30 12.41 -9.77 -17.78
C ASP A 30 13.60 -10.13 -16.87
N SER A 31 13.99 -9.24 -15.96
CA SER A 31 15.05 -9.49 -14.97
C SER A 31 14.53 -10.11 -13.66
N CYS A 32 13.22 -10.30 -13.52
CA CYS A 32 12.60 -10.92 -12.35
C CYS A 32 12.46 -12.43 -12.57
N GLN A 33 12.84 -13.23 -11.58
CA GLN A 33 12.65 -14.68 -11.62
C GLN A 33 11.15 -15.03 -11.53
N ASP A 34 10.75 -16.15 -12.15
CA ASP A 34 9.35 -16.58 -12.27
C ASP A 34 8.63 -16.80 -10.93
N ASP A 35 9.37 -17.14 -9.88
CA ASP A 35 8.90 -17.38 -8.51
C ASP A 35 9.04 -16.14 -7.60
N HIS A 36 9.52 -15.02 -8.13
CA HIS A 36 9.73 -13.78 -7.41
C HIS A 36 8.78 -12.67 -7.89
N ILE A 37 8.55 -11.70 -7.01
CA ILE A 37 7.87 -10.45 -7.32
C ILE A 37 8.69 -9.28 -6.77
N ARG A 38 8.89 -8.25 -7.59
CA ARG A 38 9.52 -7.01 -7.15
C ARG A 38 8.45 -6.02 -6.70
N VAL A 39 8.56 -5.58 -5.45
CA VAL A 39 7.73 -4.54 -4.86
C VAL A 39 8.62 -3.49 -4.21
N ASN A 40 8.19 -2.22 -4.22
CA ASN A 40 8.94 -1.17 -3.55
C ASN A 40 8.81 -1.28 -2.01
N HIS A 41 9.60 -0.49 -1.28
CA HIS A 41 9.57 -0.51 0.19
C HIS A 41 8.23 -0.08 0.78
N VAL A 42 7.49 0.82 0.12
CA VAL A 42 6.16 1.28 0.56
C VAL A 42 5.16 0.12 0.57
N ILE A 43 5.08 -0.65 -0.51
CA ILE A 43 4.20 -1.82 -0.61
C ILE A 43 4.59 -2.90 0.41
N LYS A 44 5.89 -3.11 0.66
CA LYS A 44 6.33 -4.02 1.73
C LYS A 44 5.86 -3.57 3.11
N ASN A 45 5.91 -2.27 3.41
CA ASN A 45 5.44 -1.72 4.68
C ASN A 45 3.92 -1.88 4.83
N ASN A 46 3.15 -1.59 3.77
CA ASN A 46 1.68 -1.77 3.77
C ASN A 46 1.31 -3.26 3.99
N LEU A 47 2.07 -4.18 3.39
CA LEU A 47 1.86 -5.63 3.55
C LEU A 47 2.47 -6.21 4.84
N ARG A 48 3.29 -5.45 5.57
CA ARG A 48 4.07 -5.91 6.74
C ARG A 48 4.98 -7.11 6.42
N VAL A 49 5.72 -7.03 5.31
CA VAL A 49 6.60 -8.11 4.82
C VAL A 49 8.05 -7.67 4.67
N LYS A 50 8.98 -8.62 4.86
CA LYS A 50 10.42 -8.49 4.63
C LYS A 50 10.79 -9.00 3.25
N ALA A 51 12.06 -8.83 2.87
CA ALA A 51 12.59 -9.48 1.68
C ALA A 51 12.50 -11.01 1.84
N ASN A 52 12.13 -11.71 0.77
CA ASN A 52 11.93 -13.17 0.70
C ASN A 52 10.71 -13.71 1.46
N ASP A 53 9.87 -12.86 2.04
CA ASP A 53 8.56 -13.28 2.54
C ASP A 53 7.63 -13.67 1.37
N ILE A 54 6.78 -14.65 1.63
CA ILE A 54 5.78 -15.12 0.66
C ILE A 54 4.56 -14.20 0.71
N ILE A 55 4.17 -13.69 -0.46
CA ILE A 55 2.92 -12.95 -0.66
C ILE A 55 2.05 -13.65 -1.71
N PHE A 56 0.74 -13.51 -1.55
CA PHE A 56 -0.25 -14.04 -2.49
C PHE A 56 -0.66 -12.93 -3.47
N ILE A 57 -0.68 -13.27 -4.75
CA ILE A 57 -1.14 -12.39 -5.83
C ILE A 57 -2.44 -12.94 -6.42
N GLN A 58 -3.42 -12.05 -6.61
CA GLN A 58 -4.70 -12.38 -7.24
C GLN A 58 -5.09 -11.26 -8.21
N GLY A 59 -5.53 -11.59 -9.43
CA GLY A 59 -6.11 -10.61 -10.34
C GLY A 59 -7.31 -9.90 -9.70
N CYS A 60 -7.41 -8.59 -9.88
CA CYS A 60 -8.49 -7.76 -9.35
C CYS A 60 -9.10 -6.88 -10.47
N PRO A 61 -9.83 -7.47 -11.43
CA PRO A 61 -10.32 -6.75 -12.61
C PRO A 61 -11.50 -5.82 -12.32
N HIS A 62 -12.13 -5.92 -11.15
CA HIS A 62 -13.35 -5.18 -10.81
C HIS A 62 -13.10 -3.95 -9.92
N VAL A 63 -11.87 -3.44 -9.89
CA VAL A 63 -11.58 -2.19 -9.18
C VAL A 63 -12.23 -1.03 -9.91
N LYS A 64 -13.05 -0.29 -9.19
CA LYS A 64 -13.81 0.84 -9.73
C LYS A 64 -12.98 2.12 -9.68
N TYR A 65 -13.32 3.08 -10.52
CA TYR A 65 -12.83 4.44 -10.40
C TYR A 65 -13.37 5.08 -9.13
N GLY A 66 -12.48 5.73 -8.38
CA GLY A 66 -12.81 6.42 -7.15
C GLY A 66 -13.58 7.70 -7.45
N THR A 67 -14.65 7.96 -6.72
CA THR A 67 -15.33 9.26 -6.71
C THR A 67 -14.65 10.22 -5.73
N ARG A 68 -14.18 9.70 -4.59
CA ARG A 68 -13.50 10.47 -3.56
C ARG A 68 -12.46 9.64 -2.83
N ILE A 69 -11.36 10.26 -2.44
CA ILE A 69 -10.40 9.69 -1.49
C ILE A 69 -10.14 10.70 -0.38
N HIS A 70 -10.01 10.21 0.85
CA HIS A 70 -9.58 11.02 1.97
C HIS A 70 -8.20 10.55 2.43
N VAL A 71 -7.22 11.46 2.39
CA VAL A 71 -5.83 11.18 2.77
C VAL A 71 -5.35 12.22 3.77
N LEU A 72 -4.54 11.80 4.73
CA LEU A 72 -3.96 12.71 5.72
C LEU A 72 -2.44 12.50 5.79
N PRO A 73 -1.65 13.58 5.93
CA PRO A 73 -0.21 13.48 6.05
C PRO A 73 0.18 12.88 7.40
N ILE A 74 1.29 12.16 7.45
CA ILE A 74 1.88 11.69 8.71
C ILE A 74 2.60 12.85 9.38
N ALA A 75 2.29 13.09 10.66
CA ALA A 75 2.72 14.24 11.44
C ALA A 75 4.25 14.44 11.47
N ASP A 76 5.01 13.35 11.54
CA ASP A 76 6.47 13.39 11.62
C ASP A 76 7.15 13.81 10.30
N THR A 77 6.54 13.52 9.15
CA THR A 77 7.04 13.88 7.82
C THR A 77 6.63 15.28 7.35
N LEU A 78 5.64 15.90 8.02
CA LEU A 78 5.11 17.21 7.63
C LEU A 78 5.97 18.39 8.13
N LYS A 79 6.86 18.18 9.12
CA LYS A 79 7.53 19.24 9.90
C LYS A 79 8.27 20.29 9.05
N ASP A 80 8.79 19.90 7.90
CA ASP A 80 9.61 20.75 7.03
C ASP A 80 8.82 21.37 5.86
N THR A 81 7.48 21.26 5.82
CA THR A 81 6.67 21.78 4.70
C THR A 81 5.29 22.28 5.14
N THR A 82 4.78 23.31 4.45
CA THR A 82 3.43 23.83 4.68
C THR A 82 2.36 23.01 3.94
N ARG A 83 1.17 22.87 4.53
CA ARG A 83 0.05 22.08 3.96
C ARG A 83 -0.31 22.46 2.52
N ASN A 84 -0.29 23.76 2.18
CA ASN A 84 -0.66 24.23 0.84
C ASN A 84 0.30 23.72 -0.23
N VAL A 85 1.61 23.65 0.07
CA VAL A 85 2.60 23.10 -0.86
C VAL A 85 2.32 21.61 -1.05
N VAL A 86 2.13 20.89 0.05
CA VAL A 86 1.86 19.45 0.06
C VAL A 86 0.64 19.08 -0.80
N GLN A 87 -0.43 19.88 -0.76
CA GLN A 87 -1.63 19.62 -1.56
C GLN A 87 -1.37 19.68 -3.08
N GLN A 88 -0.52 20.61 -3.54
CA GLN A 88 -0.17 20.69 -4.96
C GLN A 88 0.56 19.43 -5.44
N TYR A 89 1.58 18.99 -4.69
CA TYR A 89 2.33 17.77 -5.03
C TYR A 89 1.48 16.51 -4.93
N LEU A 90 0.49 16.49 -4.04
CA LEU A 90 -0.47 15.40 -3.96
C LEU A 90 -1.30 15.30 -5.24
N HIS A 91 -1.79 16.43 -5.78
CA HIS A 91 -2.47 16.43 -7.08
C HIS A 91 -1.55 15.97 -8.21
N GLU A 92 -0.32 16.47 -8.26
CA GLU A 92 0.67 16.06 -9.27
C GLU A 92 1.02 14.55 -9.18
N TYR A 93 1.04 13.98 -7.96
CA TYR A 93 1.32 12.56 -7.74
C TYR A 93 0.26 11.62 -8.36
N PHE A 94 -1.00 12.07 -8.38
CA PHE A 94 -2.13 11.30 -8.92
C PHE A 94 -2.52 11.69 -10.36
N LEU A 95 -2.05 12.82 -10.86
CA LEU A 95 -2.37 13.33 -12.20
C LEU A 95 -1.99 12.31 -13.27
N ASP A 96 -2.99 11.88 -14.06
CA ASP A 96 -2.87 10.92 -15.18
C ASP A 96 -2.17 9.59 -14.85
N ALA A 97 -2.06 9.25 -13.57
CA ALA A 97 -1.32 8.08 -13.12
C ALA A 97 -2.20 6.85 -12.87
N TYR A 98 -3.53 7.02 -12.76
CA TYR A 98 -4.51 5.94 -12.54
C TYR A 98 -4.10 4.98 -11.42
N ARG A 99 -3.56 5.53 -10.32
CA ARG A 99 -3.00 4.72 -9.24
C ARG A 99 -4.12 4.07 -8.43
N PRO A 100 -4.07 2.74 -8.20
CA PRO A 100 -4.95 2.13 -7.22
C PRO A 100 -4.53 2.54 -5.80
N VAL A 101 -5.51 2.78 -4.94
CA VAL A 101 -5.32 3.05 -3.51
C VAL A 101 -6.29 2.22 -2.69
N ARG A 102 -5.90 1.88 -1.47
CA ARG A 102 -6.73 1.16 -0.50
C ARG A 102 -6.71 1.87 0.84
N ILE A 103 -7.83 1.81 1.56
CA ILE A 103 -7.92 2.30 2.93
C ILE A 103 -6.81 1.70 3.79
N SER A 104 -6.21 2.53 4.64
CA SER A 104 -5.06 2.26 5.51
C SER A 104 -3.70 2.09 4.81
N ASP A 105 -3.62 2.19 3.48
CA ASP A 105 -2.32 2.21 2.81
C ASP A 105 -1.57 3.51 3.13
N ILE A 106 -0.25 3.41 3.25
CA ILE A 106 0.66 4.55 3.28
C ILE A 106 1.30 4.70 1.91
N PHE A 107 1.50 5.94 1.46
CA PHE A 107 2.28 6.27 0.28
C PHE A 107 3.15 7.50 0.50
N ILE A 108 4.17 7.65 -0.34
CA ILE A 108 5.17 8.71 -0.22
C ILE A 108 5.06 9.63 -1.42
N VAL A 109 4.92 10.93 -1.16
CA VAL A 109 4.95 11.98 -2.18
C VAL A 109 6.25 12.77 -2.04
N PRO A 110 7.14 12.73 -3.05
CA PRO A 110 8.32 13.59 -3.10
C PRO A 110 7.89 15.05 -3.34
N ILE A 111 8.31 15.95 -2.47
CA ILE A 111 8.04 17.40 -2.57
C ILE A 111 9.27 18.12 -3.14
N LYS A 112 10.47 17.81 -2.61
CA LYS A 112 11.75 18.34 -3.09
C LYS A 112 12.78 17.22 -3.06
N THR A 113 13.97 17.47 -3.62
CA THR A 113 15.06 16.47 -3.71
C THR A 113 15.33 15.72 -2.40
N ASN A 114 15.18 16.38 -1.25
CA ASN A 114 15.42 15.81 0.08
C ASN A 114 14.21 15.87 1.02
N ILE A 115 13.01 16.15 0.49
CA ILE A 115 11.79 16.27 1.31
C ILE A 115 10.71 15.39 0.73
N THR A 116 10.24 14.43 1.53
CA THR A 116 9.15 13.52 1.21
C THR A 116 8.11 13.59 2.31
N VAL A 117 6.84 13.61 1.92
CA VAL A 117 5.72 13.54 2.86
C VAL A 117 5.04 12.19 2.71
N GLU A 118 4.83 11.51 3.83
CA GLU A 118 4.03 10.30 3.90
C GLU A 118 2.56 10.66 4.09
N PHE A 119 1.68 9.93 3.43
CA PHE A 119 0.24 10.06 3.56
C PHE A 119 -0.37 8.71 3.85
N LYS A 120 -1.37 8.71 4.74
CA LYS A 120 -2.23 7.55 4.99
C LYS A 120 -3.56 7.77 4.28
N VAL A 121 -4.03 6.73 3.60
CA VAL A 121 -5.39 6.69 3.05
C VAL A 121 -6.34 6.38 4.20
N ILE A 122 -7.18 7.35 4.54
CA ILE A 122 -8.14 7.25 5.64
C ILE A 122 -9.43 6.61 5.14
N ASP A 123 -9.90 7.05 3.97
CA ASP A 123 -11.13 6.56 3.39
C ASP A 123 -11.09 6.61 1.86
N THR A 124 -11.89 5.74 1.23
CA THR A 124 -12.06 5.70 -0.22
C THR A 124 -13.52 5.47 -0.59
N GLU A 125 -13.99 6.16 -1.61
CA GLU A 125 -15.28 5.94 -2.24
C GLU A 125 -15.06 5.49 -3.68
N PRO A 126 -15.40 4.25 -4.06
CA PRO A 126 -15.95 3.18 -3.23
C PRO A 126 -14.93 2.59 -2.25
N SER A 127 -15.44 2.02 -1.16
CA SER A 127 -14.66 1.34 -0.12
C SER A 127 -14.50 -0.16 -0.45
N PRO A 128 -13.37 -0.81 -0.12
CA PRO A 128 -12.21 -0.28 0.60
C PRO A 128 -11.05 0.15 -0.30
N TYR A 129 -11.23 0.17 -1.61
CA TYR A 129 -10.21 0.57 -2.58
C TYR A 129 -10.83 1.12 -3.87
N GLY A 130 -10.05 1.93 -4.59
CA GLY A 130 -10.43 2.48 -5.88
C GLY A 130 -9.21 2.93 -6.69
N ILE A 131 -9.41 3.18 -7.98
CA ILE A 131 -8.42 3.82 -8.84
C ILE A 131 -8.66 5.33 -8.82
N VAL A 132 -7.62 6.10 -8.52
CA VAL A 132 -7.68 7.55 -8.53
C VAL A 132 -7.60 8.04 -9.98
N THR A 133 -8.63 8.73 -10.44
CA THR A 133 -8.72 9.35 -11.76
C THR A 133 -8.63 10.87 -11.65
N PRO A 134 -8.48 11.61 -12.76
CA PRO A 134 -8.53 13.08 -12.74
C PRO A 134 -9.84 13.66 -12.19
N GLU A 135 -10.93 12.89 -12.20
CA GLU A 135 -12.24 13.30 -11.68
C GLU A 135 -12.42 12.96 -10.19
N THR A 136 -11.56 12.12 -9.62
CA THR A 136 -11.62 11.75 -8.21
C THR A 136 -11.37 12.97 -7.32
N MET A 137 -12.29 13.25 -6.40
CA MET A 137 -12.11 14.29 -5.40
C MET A 137 -11.06 13.85 -4.35
N ILE A 138 -9.93 14.54 -4.29
CA ILE A 138 -8.88 14.27 -3.31
C ILE A 138 -9.05 15.21 -2.12
N ASP A 139 -9.47 14.67 -0.98
CA ASP A 139 -9.67 15.43 0.26
C ASP A 139 -8.50 15.22 1.23
N CYS A 140 -7.82 16.32 1.58
CA CYS A 140 -6.70 16.35 2.51
C CYS A 140 -6.98 17.20 3.77
N GLN A 141 -8.25 17.51 4.05
CA GLN A 141 -8.63 18.33 5.20
C GLN A 141 -8.69 17.51 6.49
N GLY A 142 -8.05 18.01 7.56
CA GLY A 142 -8.02 17.35 8.87
C GLY A 142 -6.65 17.39 9.51
N ASP A 143 -6.55 16.93 10.76
CA ASP A 143 -5.29 16.90 11.50
C ASP A 143 -4.33 15.82 10.94
N PRO A 144 -3.01 16.04 10.99
CA PRO A 144 -2.06 15.03 10.54
C PRO A 144 -2.18 13.79 11.42
N VAL A 145 -1.92 12.62 10.83
CA VAL A 145 -1.99 11.35 11.54
C VAL A 145 -0.69 11.13 12.30
N GLU A 146 -0.79 10.85 13.59
CA GLU A 146 0.34 10.35 14.36
C GLU A 146 0.71 8.95 13.89
N ARG A 147 2.01 8.70 13.70
CA ARG A 147 2.48 7.38 13.25
C ARG A 147 2.18 6.36 14.34
N GLU A 148 1.40 5.32 14.01
CA GLU A 148 1.13 4.26 14.99
C GLU A 148 2.41 3.44 15.25
N ILE A 149 2.64 3.09 16.53
CA ILE A 149 3.72 2.19 16.93
C ILE A 149 3.44 0.83 16.28
N GLY A 150 4.19 0.47 15.23
CA GLY A 150 3.90 -0.72 14.42
C GLY A 150 3.86 -0.45 12.92
N GLU A 151 3.48 0.76 12.50
CA GLU A 151 3.31 1.11 11.08
C GLU A 151 4.62 1.17 10.29
N SER A 152 5.69 1.56 10.95
CA SER A 152 7.05 1.56 10.40
C SER A 152 7.86 0.31 10.79
N SER A 153 7.41 -0.48 11.76
CA SER A 153 8.12 -1.68 12.18
C SER A 153 7.61 -2.90 11.42
N ILE A 154 8.37 -3.30 10.40
CA ILE A 154 8.28 -4.65 9.81
C ILE A 154 8.61 -5.74 10.86
N ASN A 155 9.05 -5.33 12.05
CA ASN A 155 9.45 -6.17 13.18
C ASN A 155 8.34 -6.38 14.23
N GLU A 156 7.05 -6.22 13.89
CA GLU A 156 5.99 -6.79 14.73
C GLU A 156 6.25 -8.30 14.87
N VAL A 157 6.53 -8.72 16.10
CA VAL A 157 6.77 -10.12 16.49
C VAL A 157 5.48 -10.88 16.31
N ASP A 158 5.47 -11.86 15.42
CA ASP A 158 4.32 -12.72 15.17
C ASP A 158 4.58 -14.15 15.63
N PHE A 159 3.53 -14.98 15.60
CA PHE A 159 3.64 -16.41 15.92
C PHE A 159 4.75 -17.12 15.14
N ASP A 160 5.05 -16.68 13.91
CA ASP A 160 6.14 -17.23 13.09
C ASP A 160 7.54 -16.95 13.67
N ASP A 161 7.71 -15.89 14.47
CA ASP A 161 8.97 -15.57 15.16
C ASP A 161 9.15 -16.35 16.48
N ILE A 162 8.11 -17.06 16.95
CA ILE A 162 8.19 -17.98 18.10
C ILE A 162 8.66 -19.34 17.58
N GLY A 163 9.95 -19.65 17.74
CA GLY A 163 10.55 -20.95 17.40
C GLY A 163 10.29 -22.01 18.48
N GLY A 164 10.09 -23.27 18.06
CA GLY A 164 10.02 -24.44 18.96
C GLY A 164 8.61 -24.86 19.42
N MET A 165 7.56 -24.43 18.72
CA MET A 165 6.17 -24.80 19.02
C MET A 165 5.36 -25.11 17.73
N GLU A 166 5.92 -25.90 16.80
CA GLU A 166 5.18 -26.32 15.60
C GLU A 166 3.84 -27.02 15.95
N ASP A 167 3.84 -27.90 16.96
CA ASP A 167 2.67 -28.70 17.34
C ASP A 167 1.51 -27.84 17.91
N ILE A 168 1.82 -26.77 18.64
CA ILE A 168 0.81 -25.89 19.24
C ILE A 168 0.20 -24.95 18.18
N LYS A 169 1.00 -24.55 17.17
CA LYS A 169 0.53 -23.73 16.05
C LYS A 169 -0.50 -24.47 15.19
N GLU A 170 -0.41 -25.80 15.11
CA GLU A 170 -1.36 -26.63 14.36
C GLU A 170 -2.69 -26.76 15.11
N ILE A 171 -2.65 -27.01 16.42
CA ILE A 171 -3.84 -27.10 17.28
C ILE A 171 -4.63 -25.78 17.30
N LEU A 172 -3.94 -24.63 17.34
CA LEU A 172 -4.60 -23.32 17.37
C LEU A 172 -5.19 -22.87 16.03
N LYS A 173 -4.85 -23.52 14.91
CA LYS A 173 -5.48 -23.25 13.60
C LYS A 173 -6.85 -23.92 13.45
N GLU A 174 -7.16 -24.90 14.30
CA GLU A 174 -8.43 -25.63 14.29
C GLU A 174 -9.52 -25.00 15.19
N PHE A 175 -9.18 -24.00 16.00
CA PHE A 175 -10.12 -23.20 16.80
C PHE A 175 -10.32 -21.79 16.21
#